data_AF-A0AAU1BZ01-F1
#
_entry.id   AF-A0AAU1BZ01-F1
#
_cell.length_a   1.000
_cell.length_b   1.000
_cell.length_c   1.000
_cell.angle_alpha   90.00
_cell.angle_beta   90.00
_cell.angle_gamma   90.00
#
_symmetry.space_group_name_H-M   'P 1'
#
loop_
_entity.id
_entity.type
_entity.pdbx_description
1 polymer ?
#
loop_
_entity_poly.entity_id
_entity_poly.type
_entity_poly.pdbx_seq_one_letter_code
_entity_poly.pdbx_strand_id
1 'polypeptide(L)'
;MIQIQAALFWAYGTGATFAVSAARQLQWWQRSVHEEGVRTRSRAANPYLMLTVLFAAVLLVPTGLFMMWQNPSWATMQVAGDRHGIWAGFVLFYAGGTVVAALLGFLVAQSLVLVGAGYWAYLQSVGAHFLLFAVLVHGWDGTGYRRLLTTSRGALRDWPKDSVINNLLHFLTSGTFLALLVLGAAVIGTMLITEIGWLMEGWELPGADEDRRVPRVVAVAIAAAGVYGLPFVGAVGASVLVRLVGWALGLALFAVLAGVVLLARRSPVRLLYGLVGIPKRHWRADLELTYE
;
A
#
# COMPACT_ATOMS: atom_id res chain seq x y z
N MET A 1 18.36 -3.64 8.58
CA MET A 1 18.10 -2.38 7.84
C MET A 1 16.60 -2.28 7.47
N ILE A 2 15.68 -2.33 8.43
CA ILE A 2 14.32 -2.82 8.16
C ILE A 2 13.21 -1.76 8.23
N GLN A 3 13.50 -0.57 8.77
CA GLN A 3 12.62 0.60 8.57
C GLN A 3 12.46 0.96 7.08
N ILE A 4 13.55 1.06 6.33
CA ILE A 4 13.47 1.53 4.94
C ILE A 4 12.65 0.58 4.06
N GLN A 5 12.69 -0.73 4.35
CA GLN A 5 11.85 -1.72 3.68
C GLN A 5 10.36 -1.44 3.88
N ALA A 6 9.91 -1.15 5.11
CA ALA A 6 8.54 -0.77 5.38
C ALA A 6 8.13 0.49 4.58
N ALA A 7 8.96 1.53 4.59
CA ALA A 7 8.68 2.77 3.86
C ALA A 7 8.61 2.56 2.33
N LEU A 8 9.53 1.78 1.76
CA LEU A 8 9.54 1.45 0.34
C LEU A 8 8.33 0.58 -0.06
N PHE A 9 7.98 -0.43 0.74
CA PHE A 9 6.80 -1.27 0.49
C PHE A 9 5.49 -0.49 0.63
N TRP A 10 5.40 0.42 1.61
CA TRP A 10 4.25 1.31 1.74
C TRP A 10 4.13 2.25 0.53
N ALA A 11 5.21 2.96 0.18
CA ALA A 11 5.21 3.88 -0.95
C ALA A 11 4.84 3.18 -2.28
N TYR A 12 5.45 2.03 -2.56
CA TYR A 12 5.12 1.20 -3.73
C TYR A 12 3.68 0.69 -3.68
N GLY A 13 3.20 0.26 -2.50
CA GLY A 13 1.82 -0.16 -2.27
C GLY A 13 0.83 0.95 -2.59
N THR A 14 1.02 2.14 -2.01
CA THR A 14 0.19 3.33 -2.28
C THR A 14 0.21 3.69 -3.76
N GLY A 15 1.37 3.76 -4.40
CA GLY A 15 1.46 4.04 -5.84
C GLY A 15 0.71 3.01 -6.70
N ALA A 16 0.78 1.72 -6.33
CA ALA A 16 0.02 0.67 -6.99
C ALA A 16 -1.50 0.80 -6.74
N THR A 17 -1.94 1.10 -5.51
CA THR A 17 -3.36 1.36 -5.20
C THR A 17 -3.88 2.56 -5.96
N PHE A 18 -3.13 3.66 -6.01
CA PHE A 18 -3.46 4.88 -6.76
C PHE A 18 -3.72 4.57 -8.24
N ALA A 19 -2.86 3.79 -8.90
CA ALA A 19 -3.07 3.34 -10.27
C ALA A 19 -4.27 2.37 -10.43
N VAL A 20 -4.57 1.56 -9.43
CA VAL A 20 -5.74 0.65 -9.43
C VAL A 20 -7.06 1.42 -9.22
N SER A 21 -7.08 2.46 -8.38
CA SER A 21 -8.23 3.35 -8.20
C SER A 21 -8.51 4.17 -9.46
N ALA A 22 -7.48 4.73 -10.10
CA ALA A 22 -7.60 5.46 -11.37
C ALA A 22 -7.67 4.54 -12.62
N ALA A 23 -7.91 3.23 -12.45
CA ALA A 23 -7.70 2.25 -13.51
C ALA A 23 -8.56 2.51 -14.77
N ARG A 24 -9.79 3.01 -14.60
CA ARG A 24 -10.68 3.31 -15.73
C ARG A 24 -10.24 4.59 -16.45
N GLN A 25 -9.89 5.63 -15.71
CA GLN A 25 -9.40 6.90 -16.26
C GLN A 25 -8.10 6.70 -17.03
N LEU A 26 -7.21 5.82 -16.55
CA LEU A 26 -5.99 5.42 -17.26
C LEU A 26 -6.30 4.68 -18.58
N GLN A 27 -7.27 3.75 -18.58
CA GLN A 27 -7.70 3.06 -19.81
C GLN A 27 -8.42 4.00 -20.79
N TRP A 28 -9.24 4.92 -20.30
CA TRP A 28 -9.92 5.95 -21.10
C TRP A 28 -8.90 6.89 -21.76
N TRP A 29 -8.00 7.46 -20.97
CA TRP A 29 -6.93 8.36 -21.45
C TRP A 29 -6.04 7.71 -22.52
N GLN A 30 -5.72 6.41 -22.40
CA GLN A 30 -4.95 5.72 -23.42
C GLN A 30 -5.67 5.67 -24.78
N ARG A 31 -7.01 5.68 -24.82
CA ARG A 31 -7.79 5.65 -26.06
C ARG A 31 -7.89 7.01 -26.73
N SER A 32 -8.23 8.05 -25.98
CA SER A 32 -8.27 9.41 -26.54
C SER A 32 -6.91 9.82 -27.14
N VAL A 33 -5.79 9.44 -26.50
CA VAL A 33 -4.43 9.65 -27.03
C VAL A 33 -4.11 8.76 -28.25
N HIS A 34 -4.84 7.67 -28.47
CA HIS A 34 -4.70 6.84 -29.68
C HIS A 34 -5.47 7.44 -30.87
N GLU A 35 -6.64 8.04 -30.61
CA GLU A 35 -7.51 8.67 -31.59
C GLU A 35 -6.95 10.01 -32.12
N GLU A 36 -6.29 10.81 -31.26
CA GLU A 36 -5.65 12.09 -31.65
C GLU A 36 -4.51 11.94 -32.69
N GLY A 37 -3.97 10.73 -32.86
CA GLY A 37 -2.91 10.43 -33.83
C GLY A 37 -1.51 10.89 -33.42
N VAL A 38 -0.53 9.99 -33.56
CA VAL A 38 0.91 10.20 -33.24
C VAL A 38 1.22 10.29 -31.74
N ARG A 39 2.46 9.89 -31.38
CA ARG A 39 2.99 9.68 -30.01
C ARG A 39 3.20 10.98 -29.18
N THR A 40 2.26 11.91 -29.18
CA THR A 40 2.44 13.24 -28.55
C THR A 40 2.47 13.21 -27.02
N ARG A 41 1.80 12.24 -26.39
CA ARG A 41 1.77 12.07 -24.92
C ARG A 41 2.41 10.74 -24.47
N SER A 42 3.47 10.84 -23.68
CA SER A 42 4.11 9.68 -23.02
C SER A 42 3.15 9.04 -22.01
N ARG A 43 3.23 7.71 -21.82
CA ARG A 43 2.50 7.02 -20.72
C ARG A 43 2.88 7.56 -19.32
N ALA A 44 4.10 8.10 -19.18
CA ALA A 44 4.55 8.76 -17.96
C ALA A 44 4.08 10.23 -17.83
N ALA A 45 3.49 10.82 -18.87
CA ALA A 45 2.90 12.16 -18.86
C ALA A 45 1.39 12.07 -18.59
N ASN A 46 1.00 11.44 -17.48
CA ASN A 46 -0.39 11.37 -17.02
C ASN A 46 -0.55 12.04 -15.63
N PRO A 47 -1.67 12.73 -15.37
CA PRO A 47 -1.84 13.54 -14.16
C PRO A 47 -1.87 12.68 -12.88
N TYR A 48 -2.42 11.48 -12.93
CA TYR A 48 -2.50 10.55 -11.81
C TYR A 48 -1.10 10.11 -11.31
N LEU A 49 -0.16 9.84 -12.22
CA LEU A 49 1.24 9.57 -11.88
C LEU A 49 1.92 10.80 -11.27
N MET A 50 1.69 12.00 -11.82
CA MET A 50 2.24 13.25 -11.26
C MET A 50 1.73 13.49 -9.84
N LEU A 51 0.43 13.32 -9.59
CA LEU A 51 -0.17 13.44 -8.27
C LEU A 51 0.36 12.37 -7.30
N THR A 52 0.64 11.16 -7.78
CA THR A 52 1.30 10.10 -6.99
C THR A 52 2.72 10.49 -6.58
N VAL A 53 3.51 11.04 -7.50
CA VAL A 53 4.87 11.55 -7.22
C VAL A 53 4.83 12.74 -6.27
N LEU A 54 3.88 13.66 -6.45
CA LEU A 54 3.68 14.82 -5.59
C LEU A 54 3.28 14.41 -4.17
N PHE A 55 2.34 13.47 -4.02
CA PHE A 55 1.98 12.87 -2.74
C PHE A 55 3.21 12.27 -2.04
N ALA A 56 4.02 11.49 -2.76
CA ALA A 56 5.22 10.88 -2.21
C ALA A 56 6.27 11.94 -1.79
N ALA A 57 6.51 12.95 -2.62
CA ALA A 57 7.54 13.96 -2.41
C ALA A 57 7.16 15.05 -1.38
N VAL A 58 5.88 15.42 -1.28
CA VAL A 58 5.40 16.53 -0.43
C VAL A 58 4.82 16.05 0.90
N LEU A 59 4.20 14.87 0.95
CA LEU A 59 3.60 14.34 2.18
C LEU A 59 4.39 13.18 2.76
N LEU A 60 4.63 12.11 1.98
CA LEU A 60 5.20 10.85 2.51
C LEU A 60 6.67 11.01 2.94
N VAL A 61 7.50 11.63 2.10
CA VAL A 61 8.92 11.87 2.40
C VAL A 61 9.11 12.86 3.56
N PRO A 62 8.52 14.07 3.56
CA PRO A 62 8.75 15.03 4.64
C PRO A 62 8.23 14.53 5.99
N THR A 63 7.08 13.85 6.01
CA THR A 63 6.56 13.18 7.21
C THR A 63 7.54 12.14 7.75
N GLY A 64 8.09 11.29 6.87
CA GLY A 64 9.06 10.27 7.24
C GLY A 64 10.39 10.83 7.74
N LEU A 65 10.89 11.90 7.12
CA LEU A 65 12.10 12.61 7.55
C LEU A 65 11.89 13.31 8.89
N PHE A 66 10.73 13.95 9.10
CA PHE A 66 10.36 14.52 10.39
C PHE A 66 10.29 13.44 11.49
N MET A 67 9.67 12.29 11.20
CA MET A 67 9.64 11.14 12.11
C MET A 67 11.03 10.63 12.47
N MET A 68 11.91 10.52 11.47
CA MET A 68 13.30 10.10 11.65
C MET A 68 14.10 11.11 12.49
N TRP A 69 13.79 12.41 12.38
CA TRP A 69 14.40 13.47 13.19
C TRP A 69 13.86 13.53 14.62
N GLN A 70 12.55 13.43 14.80
CA GLN A 70 11.90 13.54 16.12
C GLN A 70 12.06 12.26 16.94
N ASN A 71 11.88 11.09 16.32
CA ASN A 71 11.85 9.79 16.97
C ASN A 71 12.84 8.82 16.28
N PRO A 72 14.16 9.09 16.28
CA PRO A 72 15.16 8.32 15.51
C PRO A 72 15.18 6.84 15.87
N SER A 73 14.92 6.48 17.14
CA SER A 73 14.88 5.08 17.59
C SER A 73 13.64 4.34 17.09
N TRP A 74 12.43 4.90 17.24
CA TRP A 74 11.21 4.33 16.66
C TRP A 74 11.29 4.26 15.14
N ALA A 75 11.58 5.41 14.51
CA ALA A 75 11.98 5.55 13.11
C ALA A 75 12.83 4.35 12.70
N THR A 76 13.96 4.22 13.38
CA THR A 76 14.94 3.13 13.37
C THR A 76 14.50 1.70 13.02
N MET A 77 13.28 1.30 13.43
CA MET A 77 13.01 -0.03 13.98
C MET A 77 14.01 -0.41 15.10
N GLN A 78 14.35 0.58 15.92
CA GLN A 78 15.34 0.56 17.01
C GLN A 78 16.80 0.35 16.55
N VAL A 79 17.11 0.53 15.25
CA VAL A 79 18.45 0.27 14.67
C VAL A 79 19.47 1.36 14.98
N ALA A 80 19.10 2.64 15.08
CA ALA A 80 19.87 3.74 15.66
C ALA A 80 19.23 4.17 16.99
N GLY A 81 20.02 4.68 17.95
CA GLY A 81 19.48 5.14 19.23
C GLY A 81 19.08 6.62 19.21
N ASP A 82 19.78 7.41 18.40
CA ASP A 82 19.70 8.86 18.30
C ASP A 82 19.95 9.28 16.83
N ARG A 83 20.03 10.59 16.58
CA ARG A 83 20.28 11.17 15.25
C ARG A 83 21.69 10.91 14.73
N HIS A 84 22.69 10.82 15.61
CA HIS A 84 24.10 10.62 15.22
C HIS A 84 24.36 9.18 14.76
N GLY A 85 23.57 8.23 15.25
CA GLY A 85 23.55 6.84 14.76
C GLY A 85 22.89 6.65 13.38
N ILE A 86 22.35 7.69 12.75
CA ILE A 86 21.73 7.61 11.41
C ILE A 86 22.73 8.02 10.34
N TRP A 87 23.11 7.08 9.48
CA TRP A 87 23.97 7.33 8.33
C TRP A 87 23.30 8.26 7.31
N ALA A 88 24.00 9.29 6.83
CA ALA A 88 23.45 10.26 5.88
C ALA A 88 22.91 9.63 4.59
N GLY A 89 23.55 8.55 4.08
CA GLY A 89 23.05 7.82 2.93
C GLY A 89 21.71 7.12 3.17
N PHE A 90 21.39 6.76 4.42
CA PHE A 90 20.07 6.21 4.77
C PHE A 90 18.97 7.25 4.57
N VAL A 91 19.25 8.52 4.87
CA VAL A 91 18.33 9.65 4.66
C VAL A 91 18.11 9.88 3.16
N LEU A 92 19.17 9.81 2.35
CA LEU A 92 19.09 9.92 0.88
C LEU A 92 18.31 8.76 0.26
N PHE A 93 18.60 7.51 0.65
CA PHE A 93 17.84 6.34 0.21
C PHE A 93 16.39 6.38 0.68
N TYR A 94 16.09 6.90 1.87
CA TYR A 94 14.73 7.12 2.32
C TYR A 94 14.01 8.13 1.42
N ALA A 95 14.56 9.32 1.25
CA ALA A 95 13.93 10.40 0.50
C ALA A 95 13.75 10.06 -0.99
N GLY A 96 14.83 9.71 -1.69
CA GLY A 96 14.77 9.35 -3.11
C GLY A 96 14.06 8.02 -3.35
N GLY A 97 14.39 7.00 -2.55
CA GLY A 97 13.83 5.66 -2.70
C GLY A 97 12.32 5.60 -2.47
N THR A 98 11.77 6.37 -1.53
CA THR A 98 10.31 6.46 -1.30
C THR A 98 9.57 6.99 -2.54
N VAL A 99 10.08 8.06 -3.17
CA VAL A 99 9.47 8.61 -4.39
C VAL A 99 9.60 7.63 -5.56
N VAL A 100 10.77 7.02 -5.74
CA VAL A 100 11.01 6.01 -6.78
C VAL A 100 10.13 4.77 -6.56
N ALA A 101 9.95 4.32 -5.32
CA ALA A 101 9.08 3.19 -4.99
C ALA A 101 7.61 3.48 -5.34
N ALA A 102 7.09 4.65 -4.99
CA ALA A 102 5.73 5.06 -5.38
C ALA A 102 5.56 5.15 -6.90
N LEU A 103 6.52 5.77 -7.60
CA LEU A 103 6.55 5.84 -9.06
C LEU A 103 6.54 4.43 -9.70
N LEU A 104 7.40 3.52 -9.24
CA LEU A 104 7.46 2.15 -9.75
C LEU A 104 6.19 1.35 -9.44
N GLY A 105 5.62 1.50 -8.24
CA GLY A 105 4.36 0.88 -7.86
C GLY A 105 3.23 1.27 -8.81
N PHE A 106 3.11 2.58 -9.09
CA PHE A 106 2.15 3.13 -10.03
C PHE A 106 2.40 2.62 -11.46
N LEU A 107 3.63 2.73 -11.98
CA LEU A 107 3.94 2.38 -13.37
C LEU A 107 3.72 0.88 -13.67
N VAL A 108 4.02 -0.01 -12.73
CA VAL A 108 3.77 -1.46 -12.89
C VAL A 108 2.27 -1.75 -12.84
N ALA A 109 1.53 -1.15 -11.89
CA ALA A 109 0.09 -1.34 -11.77
C ALA A 109 -0.66 -0.75 -12.97
N GLN A 110 -0.28 0.45 -13.42
CA GLN A 110 -0.73 1.07 -14.67
C GLN A 110 -0.47 0.12 -15.85
N SER A 111 0.74 -0.42 -16.00
CA SER A 111 1.06 -1.33 -17.11
C SER A 111 0.17 -2.58 -17.11
N LEU A 112 -0.12 -3.16 -15.93
CA LEU A 112 -1.04 -4.29 -15.80
C LEU A 112 -2.49 -3.89 -16.12
N VAL A 113 -2.98 -2.78 -15.58
CA VAL A 113 -4.30 -2.22 -15.89
C VAL A 113 -4.47 -1.97 -17.40
N LEU A 114 -3.47 -1.35 -18.04
CA LEU A 114 -3.47 -1.00 -19.46
C LEU A 114 -3.29 -2.20 -20.40
N VAL A 115 -2.94 -3.38 -19.88
CA VAL A 115 -2.98 -4.68 -20.60
C VAL A 115 -4.29 -5.44 -20.28
N GLY A 116 -5.17 -4.88 -19.44
CA GLY A 116 -6.41 -5.54 -19.00
C GLY A 116 -6.21 -6.57 -17.89
N ALA A 117 -5.02 -6.63 -17.29
CA ALA A 117 -4.68 -7.51 -16.19
C ALA A 117 -5.01 -6.89 -14.81
N GLY A 118 -6.15 -6.20 -14.68
CA GLY A 118 -6.49 -5.40 -13.49
C GLY A 118 -6.50 -6.18 -12.17
N TYR A 119 -6.83 -7.47 -12.17
CA TYR A 119 -6.74 -8.31 -10.97
C TYR A 119 -5.29 -8.52 -10.52
N TRP A 120 -4.33 -8.59 -11.45
CA TRP A 120 -2.91 -8.67 -11.13
C TRP A 120 -2.36 -7.34 -10.62
N ALA A 121 -2.83 -6.21 -11.13
CA ALA A 121 -2.51 -4.89 -10.58
C ALA A 121 -3.00 -4.74 -9.12
N TYR A 122 -4.21 -5.23 -8.83
CA TYR A 122 -4.72 -5.31 -7.45
C TYR A 122 -3.87 -6.25 -6.57
N LEU A 123 -3.54 -7.46 -7.05
CA LEU A 123 -2.68 -8.39 -6.31
C LEU A 123 -1.26 -7.83 -6.06
N GLN A 124 -0.73 -7.01 -6.96
CA GLN A 124 0.54 -6.30 -6.76
C GLN A 124 0.44 -5.32 -5.58
N SER A 125 -0.63 -4.51 -5.49
CA SER A 125 -0.87 -3.64 -4.33
C SER A 125 -1.03 -4.47 -3.04
N VAL A 126 -1.82 -5.54 -3.05
CA VAL A 126 -1.98 -6.45 -1.90
C VAL A 126 -0.64 -7.05 -1.46
N GLY A 127 0.19 -7.50 -2.41
CA GLY A 127 1.51 -8.05 -2.13
C GLY A 127 2.46 -7.02 -1.49
N ALA A 128 2.44 -5.78 -1.94
CA ALA A 128 3.22 -4.69 -1.36
C ALA A 128 2.79 -4.36 0.07
N HIS A 129 1.48 -4.22 0.31
CA HIS A 129 0.94 -4.02 1.66
C HIS A 129 1.18 -5.24 2.57
N PHE A 130 1.18 -6.46 2.03
CA PHE A 130 1.56 -7.66 2.79
C PHE A 130 3.02 -7.58 3.25
N LEU A 131 3.95 -7.17 2.37
CA LEU A 131 5.36 -7.02 2.73
C LEU A 131 5.58 -5.91 3.75
N LEU A 132 4.86 -4.78 3.64
CA LEU A 132 4.79 -3.75 4.68
C LEU A 132 4.36 -4.36 6.02
N PHE A 133 3.20 -4.99 6.10
CA PHE A 133 2.70 -5.54 7.36
C PHE A 133 3.55 -6.70 7.89
N ALA A 134 4.15 -7.52 7.02
CA ALA A 134 5.07 -8.59 7.44
C ALA A 134 6.32 -8.01 8.12
N VAL A 135 6.89 -6.93 7.59
CA VAL A 135 7.97 -6.17 8.23
C VAL A 135 7.53 -5.59 9.58
N LEU A 136 6.33 -4.98 9.66
CA LEU A 136 5.82 -4.38 10.88
C LEU A 136 5.48 -5.41 11.97
N VAL A 137 4.91 -6.56 11.61
CA VAL A 137 4.41 -7.58 12.55
C VAL A 137 5.51 -8.57 12.94
N HIS A 138 6.22 -9.13 11.96
CA HIS A 138 7.23 -10.15 12.20
C HIS A 138 8.63 -9.55 12.32
N GLY A 139 9.00 -8.64 11.41
CA GLY A 139 10.37 -8.16 11.29
C GLY A 139 11.32 -9.28 10.83
N TRP A 140 12.61 -9.15 11.13
CA TRP A 140 13.65 -10.12 10.74
C TRP A 140 13.94 -11.20 11.79
N ASP A 141 13.67 -10.87 13.05
CA ASP A 141 14.03 -11.63 14.24
C ASP A 141 12.77 -12.07 15.02
N GLY A 142 11.59 -11.97 14.40
CA GLY A 142 10.31 -12.21 15.07
C GLY A 142 9.94 -11.17 16.12
N THR A 143 10.58 -9.99 16.16
CA THR A 143 10.28 -8.91 17.12
C THR A 143 9.68 -7.65 16.50
N GLY A 144 9.30 -7.66 15.22
CA GLY A 144 8.74 -6.50 14.50
C GLY A 144 7.69 -5.73 15.29
N TYR A 145 6.64 -6.40 15.75
CA TYR A 145 5.57 -5.75 16.54
C TYR A 145 6.07 -5.13 17.85
N ARG A 146 7.11 -5.69 18.49
CA ARG A 146 7.73 -5.13 19.71
C ARG A 146 8.51 -3.86 19.38
N ARG A 147 9.22 -3.85 18.25
CA ARG A 147 9.96 -2.68 17.75
C ARG A 147 9.04 -1.53 17.36
N LEU A 148 7.87 -1.87 16.80
CA LEU A 148 6.81 -0.92 16.43
C LEU A 148 6.13 -0.30 17.67
N LEU A 149 5.84 -1.12 18.69
CA LEU A 149 5.16 -0.71 19.93
C LEU A 149 6.13 -0.21 21.02
N THR A 150 7.37 0.15 20.69
CA THR A 150 8.35 0.73 21.63
C THR A 150 8.92 2.03 21.11
N THR A 151 9.11 3.01 21.98
CA THR A 151 9.60 4.34 21.59
C THR A 151 11.13 4.40 21.51
N SER A 152 11.84 3.52 22.22
CA SER A 152 13.30 3.50 22.32
C SER A 152 13.89 2.09 22.43
N ARG A 153 15.18 1.96 22.12
CA ARG A 153 15.96 0.73 22.39
C ARG A 153 15.91 0.27 23.86
N GLY A 154 15.84 1.21 24.80
CA GLY A 154 15.69 0.89 26.23
C GLY A 154 14.39 0.16 26.49
N ALA A 155 13.27 0.76 26.06
CA ALA A 155 11.95 0.14 26.13
C ALA A 155 11.87 -1.21 25.41
N LEU A 156 12.53 -1.37 24.25
CA LEU A 156 12.60 -2.68 23.57
C LEU A 156 13.34 -3.75 24.40
N ARG A 157 14.45 -3.40 25.04
CA ARG A 157 15.20 -4.31 25.91
C ARG A 157 14.40 -4.67 27.16
N ASP A 158 13.67 -3.71 27.70
CA ASP A 158 12.88 -3.86 28.92
C ASP A 158 11.48 -4.47 28.66
N TRP A 159 11.05 -4.59 27.39
CA TRP A 159 9.79 -5.22 26.96
C TRP A 159 9.39 -6.52 27.70
N PRO A 160 10.29 -7.50 27.93
CA PRO A 160 9.91 -8.77 28.58
C PRO A 160 9.57 -8.63 30.07
N LYS A 161 9.86 -7.48 30.69
CA LYS A 161 9.59 -7.21 32.10
C LYS A 161 8.14 -6.80 32.36
N ASP A 162 7.40 -6.46 31.31
CA ASP A 162 6.10 -5.84 31.40
C ASP A 162 5.05 -6.57 30.54
N SER A 163 3.76 -6.32 30.82
CA SER A 163 2.69 -6.94 30.04
C SER A 163 2.61 -6.32 28.63
N VAL A 164 2.12 -7.09 27.65
CA VAL A 164 1.90 -6.56 26.28
C VAL A 164 0.89 -5.40 26.28
N ILE A 165 -0.08 -5.44 27.19
CA ILE A 165 -1.09 -4.37 27.35
C ILE A 165 -0.44 -3.10 27.90
N ASN A 166 0.43 -3.21 28.91
CA ASN A 166 1.15 -2.06 29.47
C ASN A 166 2.05 -1.40 28.42
N ASN A 167 2.83 -2.21 27.70
CA ASN A 167 3.66 -1.72 26.59
C ASN A 167 2.83 -1.00 25.52
N LEU A 168 1.66 -1.55 25.15
CA LEU A 168 0.74 -0.91 24.20
C LEU A 168 0.20 0.43 24.74
N LEU A 169 -0.21 0.50 26.01
CA LEU A 169 -0.70 1.73 26.63
C LEU A 169 0.40 2.81 26.72
N HIS A 170 1.64 2.43 27.07
CA HIS A 170 2.80 3.31 27.03
C HIS A 170 3.11 3.82 25.62
N PHE A 171 2.92 2.99 24.59
CA PHE A 171 3.04 3.43 23.20
C PHE A 171 1.94 4.43 22.83
N LEU A 172 0.66 4.10 23.07
CA LEU A 172 -0.49 4.94 22.75
C LEU A 172 -0.51 6.29 23.49
N THR A 173 0.15 6.39 24.65
CA THR A 173 0.29 7.65 25.40
C THR A 173 1.58 8.40 25.10
N SER A 174 2.43 7.89 24.20
CA SER A 174 3.72 8.49 23.86
C SER A 174 3.62 9.65 22.86
N GLY A 175 4.59 10.57 22.94
CA GLY A 175 4.77 11.62 21.93
C GLY A 175 5.06 11.06 20.52
N THR A 176 5.62 9.85 20.42
CA THR A 176 5.80 9.13 19.16
C THR A 176 4.46 8.76 18.53
N PHE A 177 3.53 8.18 19.31
CA PHE A 177 2.19 7.87 18.82
C PHE A 177 1.39 9.13 18.50
N LEU A 178 1.46 10.18 19.33
CA LEU A 178 0.79 11.46 19.02
C LEU A 178 1.27 12.05 17.69
N ALA A 179 2.58 12.04 17.44
CA ALA A 179 3.12 12.53 16.18
C ALA A 179 2.69 11.65 15.00
N LEU A 180 2.63 10.32 15.18
CA LEU A 180 2.12 9.38 14.17
C LEU A 180 0.62 9.55 13.91
N LEU A 181 -0.16 9.88 14.93
CA LEU A 181 -1.58 10.17 14.79
C LEU A 181 -1.79 11.45 13.97
N VAL A 182 -1.06 12.53 14.28
CA VAL A 182 -1.20 13.82 13.58
C VAL A 182 -0.69 13.73 12.14
N LEU A 183 0.55 13.30 11.92
CA LEU A 183 1.11 13.25 10.56
C LEU A 183 0.56 12.06 9.76
N GLY A 184 0.29 10.94 10.41
CA GLY A 184 -0.38 9.79 9.80
C GLY A 184 -1.81 10.13 9.38
N ALA A 185 -2.57 10.90 10.16
CA ALA A 185 -3.90 11.37 9.74
C ALA A 185 -3.82 12.27 8.49
N ALA A 186 -2.80 13.14 8.39
CA ALA A 186 -2.59 13.93 7.17
C ALA A 186 -2.23 13.03 5.96
N VAL A 187 -1.23 12.16 6.09
CA VAL A 187 -0.77 11.29 4.98
C VAL A 187 -1.85 10.27 4.58
N ILE A 188 -2.37 9.49 5.53
CA ILE A 188 -3.38 8.45 5.30
C ILE A 188 -4.72 9.09 4.91
N GLY A 189 -5.09 10.22 5.50
CA GLY A 189 -6.29 10.97 5.13
C GLY A 189 -6.25 11.43 3.68
N THR A 190 -5.17 12.10 3.25
CA THR A 190 -5.00 12.46 1.84
C THR A 190 -4.97 11.23 0.93
N MET A 191 -4.24 10.18 1.32
CA MET A 191 -4.16 8.92 0.56
C MET A 191 -5.55 8.31 0.32
N LEU A 192 -6.36 8.15 1.38
CA LEU A 192 -7.71 7.59 1.29
C LEU A 192 -8.67 8.50 0.53
N ILE A 193 -8.60 9.82 0.71
CA ILE A 193 -9.41 10.78 -0.07
C ILE A 193 -9.09 10.67 -1.57
N THR A 194 -7.81 10.56 -1.93
CA THR A 194 -7.36 10.36 -3.32
C THR A 194 -7.82 9.00 -3.87
N GLU A 195 -7.64 7.91 -3.12
CA GLU A 195 -8.05 6.55 -3.52
C GLU A 195 -9.56 6.42 -3.74
N ILE A 196 -10.35 6.99 -2.83
CA ILE A 196 -11.82 6.99 -2.89
C ILE A 196 -12.28 7.91 -4.02
N GLY A 197 -11.73 9.12 -4.13
CA GLY A 197 -12.08 10.09 -5.17
C GLY A 197 -11.84 9.53 -6.57
N TRP A 198 -10.67 8.95 -6.84
CA TRP A 198 -10.38 8.35 -8.14
C TRP A 198 -11.21 7.08 -8.40
N LEU A 199 -11.50 6.26 -7.39
CA LEU A 199 -12.38 5.11 -7.56
C LEU A 199 -13.83 5.54 -7.89
N MET A 200 -14.30 6.63 -7.28
CA MET A 200 -15.63 7.22 -7.53
C MET A 200 -15.73 7.89 -8.90
N GLU A 201 -14.77 8.73 -9.27
CA GLU A 201 -14.64 9.31 -10.63
C GLU A 201 -14.65 8.20 -11.69
N GLY A 202 -13.95 7.10 -11.42
CA GLY A 202 -13.97 5.93 -12.29
C GLY A 202 -15.37 5.32 -12.48
N TRP A 203 -16.21 5.27 -11.44
CA TRP A 203 -17.61 4.79 -11.55
C TRP A 203 -18.56 5.78 -12.23
N GLU A 204 -18.14 7.01 -12.50
CA GLU A 204 -18.94 8.06 -13.15
C GLU A 204 -18.70 8.14 -14.67
N LEU A 205 -17.71 7.42 -15.18
CA LEU A 205 -17.49 7.27 -16.62
C LEU A 205 -18.64 6.49 -17.30
N PRO A 206 -18.95 6.74 -18.58
CA PRO A 206 -20.02 6.03 -19.31
C PRO A 206 -19.90 4.50 -19.23
N GLY A 207 -21.02 3.85 -18.89
CA GLY A 207 -21.13 2.40 -18.66
C GLY A 207 -20.44 1.88 -17.38
N ALA A 208 -19.57 2.66 -16.72
CA ALA A 208 -18.67 2.17 -15.68
C ALA A 208 -19.35 1.57 -14.45
N ASP A 209 -20.57 2.03 -14.15
CA ASP A 209 -21.32 1.61 -12.97
C ASP A 209 -21.98 0.23 -13.13
N GLU A 210 -22.17 -0.28 -14.36
CA GLU A 210 -22.76 -1.60 -14.63
C GLU A 210 -21.89 -2.77 -14.13
N ASP A 211 -20.57 -2.55 -14.07
CA ASP A 211 -19.60 -3.54 -13.57
C ASP A 211 -19.63 -3.66 -12.02
N ARG A 212 -20.22 -2.67 -11.32
CA ARG A 212 -20.33 -2.61 -9.85
C ARG A 212 -21.60 -3.30 -9.37
N ARG A 213 -21.48 -4.22 -8.41
CA ARG A 213 -22.61 -5.07 -7.94
C ARG A 213 -23.14 -4.72 -6.55
N VAL A 214 -22.56 -3.73 -5.88
CA VAL A 214 -22.88 -3.31 -4.52
C VAL A 214 -22.84 -1.78 -4.40
N PRO A 215 -23.54 -1.13 -3.44
CA PRO A 215 -23.50 0.32 -3.25
C PRO A 215 -22.08 0.89 -3.16
N ARG A 216 -21.84 2.13 -3.66
CA ARG A 216 -20.49 2.73 -3.75
C ARG A 216 -19.72 2.68 -2.41
N VAL A 217 -20.39 3.00 -1.30
CA VAL A 217 -19.81 2.92 0.06
C VAL A 217 -19.36 1.50 0.42
N VAL A 218 -20.16 0.48 0.06
CA VAL A 218 -19.83 -0.94 0.29
C VAL A 218 -18.68 -1.39 -0.62
N ALA A 219 -18.65 -0.92 -1.87
CA ALA A 219 -17.54 -1.18 -2.79
C ALA A 219 -16.23 -0.58 -2.30
N VAL A 220 -16.24 0.66 -1.79
CA VAL A 220 -15.09 1.30 -1.11
C VAL A 220 -14.65 0.49 0.11
N ALA A 221 -15.59 0.08 0.97
CA ALA A 221 -15.26 -0.71 2.17
C ALA A 221 -14.64 -2.08 1.81
N ILE A 222 -15.14 -2.76 0.79
CA ILE A 222 -14.57 -4.02 0.27
C ILE A 222 -13.19 -3.77 -0.34
N ALA A 223 -12.99 -2.68 -1.09
CA ALA A 223 -11.70 -2.32 -1.65
C ALA A 223 -10.66 -2.06 -0.55
N ALA A 224 -10.99 -1.23 0.45
CA ALA A 224 -10.12 -0.94 1.59
C ALA A 224 -9.80 -2.19 2.43
N ALA A 225 -10.82 -3.02 2.72
CA ALA A 225 -10.62 -4.30 3.39
C ALA A 225 -9.73 -5.25 2.56
N GLY A 226 -9.86 -5.22 1.23
CA GLY A 226 -9.05 -6.01 0.30
C GLY A 226 -7.62 -5.51 0.13
N VAL A 227 -7.36 -4.20 0.17
CA VAL A 227 -6.02 -3.60 -0.01
C VAL A 227 -5.24 -3.53 1.30
N TYR A 228 -5.90 -3.29 2.43
CA TYR A 228 -5.25 -3.11 3.74
C TYR A 228 -5.51 -4.27 4.70
N GLY A 229 -6.78 -4.67 4.86
CA GLY A 229 -7.18 -5.71 5.83
C GLY A 229 -6.66 -7.10 5.50
N LEU A 230 -6.88 -7.56 4.26
CA LEU A 230 -6.42 -8.86 3.77
C LEU A 230 -4.90 -9.06 3.91
N PRO A 231 -4.02 -8.14 3.45
CA PRO A 231 -2.59 -8.28 3.66
C PRO A 231 -2.14 -8.16 5.12
N PHE A 232 -2.84 -7.37 5.96
CA PHE A 232 -2.57 -7.34 7.40
C PHE A 232 -2.86 -8.71 8.06
N VAL A 233 -4.04 -9.28 7.81
CA VAL A 233 -4.40 -10.63 8.29
C VAL A 233 -3.44 -11.68 7.74
N GLY A 234 -3.03 -11.56 6.48
CA GLY A 234 -2.02 -12.41 5.87
C GLY A 234 -0.67 -12.33 6.59
N ALA A 235 -0.19 -11.13 6.90
CA ALA A 235 1.08 -10.92 7.62
C ALA A 235 1.05 -11.49 9.05
N VAL A 236 -0.07 -11.34 9.76
CA VAL A 236 -0.28 -11.97 11.07
C VAL A 236 -0.28 -13.50 10.94
N GLY A 237 -1.03 -14.05 9.97
CA GLY A 237 -1.08 -15.48 9.70
C GLY A 237 0.28 -16.09 9.37
N ALA A 238 1.05 -15.44 8.49
CA ALA A 238 2.42 -15.83 8.15
C ALA A 238 3.33 -15.79 9.40
N SER A 239 3.25 -14.72 10.20
CA SER A 239 4.02 -14.57 11.44
C SER A 239 3.70 -15.67 12.46
N VAL A 240 2.44 -16.07 12.60
CA VAL A 240 2.01 -17.17 13.47
C VAL A 240 2.52 -18.52 12.95
N LEU A 241 2.35 -18.82 11.66
CA LEU A 241 2.82 -20.08 11.06
C LEU A 241 4.34 -20.25 11.22
N VAL A 242 5.12 -19.19 10.95
CA VAL A 242 6.59 -19.19 11.13
C VAL A 242 7.00 -19.46 12.58
N ARG A 243 6.24 -18.96 13.57
CA ARG A 243 6.51 -19.24 14.99
C ARG A 243 6.14 -20.66 15.42
N LEU A 244 5.09 -21.24 14.84
CA LEU A 244 4.57 -22.56 15.24
C LEU A 244 5.36 -23.73 14.62
N VAL A 245 5.74 -23.64 13.34
CA VAL A 245 6.38 -24.75 12.60
C VAL A 245 7.75 -24.39 12.02
N GLY A 246 8.31 -23.25 12.39
CA GLY A 246 9.58 -22.73 11.87
C GLY A 246 9.44 -22.02 10.52
N TRP A 247 10.47 -21.28 10.13
CA TRP A 247 10.40 -20.35 8.99
C TRP A 247 10.15 -21.04 7.64
N ALA A 248 10.83 -22.15 7.35
CA ALA A 248 10.74 -22.82 6.05
C ALA A 248 9.34 -23.42 5.81
N LEU A 249 8.86 -24.24 6.77
CA LEU A 249 7.53 -24.85 6.70
C LEU A 249 6.42 -23.80 6.84
N GLY A 250 6.59 -22.82 7.74
CA GLY A 250 5.60 -21.77 7.98
C GLY A 250 5.36 -20.89 6.75
N LEU A 251 6.43 -20.49 6.06
CA LEU A 251 6.32 -19.74 4.80
C LEU A 251 5.80 -20.61 3.65
N ALA A 252 6.19 -21.88 3.56
CA ALA A 252 5.68 -22.79 2.53
C ALA A 252 4.16 -23.02 2.68
N LEU A 253 3.69 -23.32 3.90
CA LEU A 253 2.27 -23.46 4.21
C LEU A 253 1.51 -22.16 3.96
N PHE A 254 2.05 -21.01 4.39
CA PHE A 254 1.46 -19.71 4.10
C PHE A 254 1.34 -19.45 2.59
N ALA A 255 2.37 -19.75 1.81
CA ALA A 255 2.37 -19.54 0.36
C ALA A 255 1.32 -20.43 -0.35
N VAL A 256 1.14 -21.68 0.09
CA VAL A 256 0.08 -22.57 -0.40
C VAL A 256 -1.31 -22.01 -0.06
N LEU A 257 -1.54 -21.62 1.20
CA LEU A 257 -2.82 -21.05 1.64
C LEU A 257 -3.14 -19.74 0.91
N ALA A 258 -2.18 -18.82 0.79
CA ALA A 258 -2.32 -17.58 0.03
C ALA A 258 -2.56 -17.86 -1.46
N GLY A 259 -1.87 -18.84 -2.05
CA GLY A 259 -2.09 -19.27 -3.43
C GLY A 259 -3.53 -19.75 -3.67
N VAL A 260 -4.09 -20.55 -2.76
CA VAL A 260 -5.48 -20.99 -2.82
C VAL A 260 -6.46 -19.83 -2.64
N VAL A 261 -6.23 -18.95 -1.66
CA VAL A 261 -7.13 -17.82 -1.32
C VAL A 261 -7.09 -16.65 -2.32
N LEU A 262 -5.97 -16.48 -3.04
CA LEU A 262 -5.81 -15.42 -4.04
C LEU A 262 -6.01 -15.95 -5.47
N LEU A 263 -5.24 -16.96 -5.87
CA LEU A 263 -5.08 -17.31 -7.28
C LEU A 263 -6.18 -18.23 -7.82
N ALA A 264 -6.81 -19.08 -6.99
CA ALA A 264 -7.81 -20.05 -7.43
C ALA A 264 -8.98 -19.41 -8.20
N ARG A 265 -9.53 -20.09 -9.21
CA ARG A 265 -10.58 -19.53 -10.09
C ARG A 265 -11.86 -19.12 -9.34
N ARG A 266 -12.20 -19.82 -8.25
CA ARG A 266 -13.35 -19.53 -7.37
C ARG A 266 -12.91 -18.93 -6.03
N SER A 267 -11.78 -18.22 -5.98
CA SER A 267 -11.28 -17.66 -4.72
C SER A 267 -12.21 -16.56 -4.18
N PRO A 268 -12.38 -16.46 -2.84
CA PRO A 268 -13.24 -15.43 -2.24
C PRO A 268 -12.73 -14.03 -2.58
N VAL A 269 -11.41 -13.85 -2.72
CA VAL A 269 -10.81 -12.56 -3.08
C VAL A 269 -11.14 -12.15 -4.53
N ARG A 270 -11.18 -13.10 -5.48
CA ARG A 270 -11.67 -12.81 -6.84
C ARG A 270 -13.16 -12.47 -6.88
N LEU A 271 -13.96 -13.09 -6.01
CA LEU A 271 -15.39 -12.78 -5.88
C LEU A 271 -15.58 -11.35 -5.33
N LEU A 272 -14.91 -11.01 -4.22
CA LEU A 272 -14.95 -9.67 -3.61
C LEU A 272 -14.46 -8.57 -4.56
N TYR A 273 -13.31 -8.78 -5.23
CA TYR A 273 -12.82 -7.89 -6.29
C TYR A 273 -13.88 -7.67 -7.39
N GLY A 274 -14.61 -8.74 -7.72
CA GLY A 274 -15.70 -8.71 -8.70
C GLY A 274 -16.98 -8.01 -8.24
N LEU A 275 -17.13 -7.63 -6.96
CA LEU A 275 -18.24 -6.82 -6.46
C LEU A 275 -17.95 -5.32 -6.55
N VAL A 276 -16.69 -4.92 -6.33
CA VAL A 276 -16.22 -3.52 -6.40
C VAL A 276 -16.33 -2.96 -7.83
N GLY A 277 -16.27 -3.84 -8.84
CA GLY A 277 -16.32 -3.45 -10.24
C GLY A 277 -15.01 -2.83 -10.74
N ILE A 278 -13.85 -3.25 -10.23
CA ILE A 278 -12.55 -2.84 -10.81
C ILE A 278 -12.37 -3.59 -12.15
N PRO A 279 -11.90 -2.93 -13.24
CA PRO A 279 -11.83 -3.53 -14.57
C PRO A 279 -11.12 -4.89 -14.62
N LYS A 280 -11.85 -5.94 -15.02
CA LYS A 280 -11.33 -7.32 -15.15
C LYS A 280 -10.59 -7.58 -16.47
N ARG A 281 -10.76 -6.69 -17.45
CA ARG A 281 -10.20 -6.71 -18.82
C ARG A 281 -9.96 -5.26 -19.26
N HIS A 282 -9.62 -5.03 -20.54
CA HIS A 282 -9.87 -3.73 -21.14
C HIS A 282 -11.36 -3.37 -20.98
N TRP A 283 -11.64 -2.19 -20.43
CA TRP A 283 -12.96 -1.61 -20.29
C TRP A 283 -13.67 -1.57 -21.65
N ARG A 284 -14.85 -2.18 -21.81
CA ARG A 284 -15.60 -2.03 -23.07
C ARG A 284 -16.27 -0.67 -23.08
N ALA A 285 -15.71 0.26 -23.85
CA ALA A 285 -16.43 1.45 -24.30
C ALA A 285 -17.06 1.15 -25.69
N ASP A 286 -17.60 -0.07 -25.84
CA ASP A 286 -18.27 -0.52 -27.08
C ASP A 286 -19.74 -0.04 -27.12
N LEU A 287 -20.18 0.69 -26.08
CA LEU A 287 -21.44 1.42 -26.03
C LEU A 287 -21.16 2.90 -26.29
N GLU A 288 -21.27 3.23 -27.57
CA GLU A 288 -21.64 4.55 -28.09
C GLU A 288 -20.66 5.71 -27.86
N LEU A 289 -19.59 5.72 -28.68
CA LEU A 289 -19.29 6.92 -29.49
C LEU A 289 -20.17 6.92 -30.76
N THR A 290 -21.46 6.69 -30.58
CA THR A 290 -22.47 6.57 -31.66
C THR A 290 -23.59 7.60 -31.47
N TYR A 291 -23.22 8.83 -31.08
CA TYR A 291 -24.12 9.98 -31.14
C TYR A 291 -23.39 11.20 -31.70
N GLU A 292 -23.75 11.49 -32.96
CA GLU A 292 -23.75 12.77 -33.69
C GLU A 292 -22.45 13.61 -33.78
#